data_AF-A0A9E5Y9A4-F1
#
_entry.id   AF-A0A9E5Y9A4-F1
#
_cell.length_a   1.000
_cell.length_b   1.000
_cell.length_c   1.000
_cell.angle_alpha   90.00
_cell.angle_beta   90.00
_cell.angle_gamma   90.00
#
_symmetry.space_group_name_H-M   'P 1'
#
loop_
_entity.id
_entity.type
_entity.pdbx_description
1 polymer ?
#
loop_
_entity_poly.entity_id
_entity_poly.type
_entity_poly.pdbx_seq_one_letter_code
_entity_poly.pdbx_strand_id
1 'polypeptide(L)'
;MFKVIDDIEGIIFAMFFTLAGLHFDLGVMKIAGILAILIFIGRCVGKFEGTRIGASISHAPRIVKKYLGFALLPTVGVAVGLAILAKQHPAFSVIGNIMVSAILASVIINELVAPLLMKYAIFKAGETGIS
;
A
#
# COMPACT_ATOMS: atom_id res chain seq x y z
N MET A 1 12.48 20.04 17.55
CA MET A 1 11.05 19.67 17.50
C MET A 1 10.81 18.49 16.57
N PHE A 2 11.26 18.50 15.31
CA PHE A 2 11.11 17.37 14.37
C PHE A 2 11.76 16.05 14.83
N LYS A 3 12.95 16.10 15.43
CA LYS A 3 13.66 14.90 15.89
C LYS A 3 12.88 14.02 16.89
N VAL A 4 12.06 14.64 17.75
CA VAL A 4 11.22 13.92 18.71
C VAL A 4 10.07 13.19 18.00
N ILE A 5 9.56 13.76 16.90
CA ILE A 5 8.52 13.14 16.08
C ILE A 5 9.11 11.94 15.33
N ASP A 6 10.30 12.09 14.75
CA ASP A 6 11.00 11.00 14.04
C ASP A 6 11.25 9.79 14.95
N ASP A 7 11.68 10.03 16.20
CA ASP A 7 11.93 8.97 17.18
C ASP A 7 10.63 8.24 17.59
N ILE A 8 9.53 8.97 17.73
CA ILE A 8 8.22 8.40 18.08
C ILE A 8 7.60 7.62 16.90
N GLU A 9 7.82 8.08 15.67
CA GLU A 9 7.30 7.46 14.45
C GLU A 9 7.76 6.00 14.32
N GLY A 10 9.05 5.72 14.52
CA GLY A 10 9.59 4.37 14.47
C GLY A 10 8.93 3.43 15.48
N ILE A 11 8.68 3.92 16.70
CA ILE A 11 8.01 3.15 17.77
C ILE A 11 6.55 2.88 17.39
N ILE A 12 5.85 3.89 16.88
CA ILE A 12 4.45 3.75 16.44
C ILE A 12 4.34 2.74 15.30
N PHE A 13 5.22 2.79 14.30
CA PHE A 13 5.22 1.81 13.20
C PHE A 13 5.53 0.41 13.69
N ALA A 14 6.50 0.24 14.58
CA ALA A 14 6.80 -1.06 15.16
C ALA A 14 5.57 -1.65 15.88
N MET A 15 4.89 -0.85 16.72
CA MET A 15 3.65 -1.29 17.39
C MET A 15 2.54 -1.61 16.40
N PHE A 16 2.32 -0.73 15.41
CA PHE A 16 1.28 -0.89 14.39
C PHE A 16 1.48 -2.17 13.57
N PHE A 17 2.67 -2.38 13.02
CA PHE A 17 2.97 -3.56 12.20
C PHE A 17 3.02 -4.85 13.01
N THR A 18 3.43 -4.78 14.28
CA THR A 18 3.32 -5.94 15.19
C THR A 18 1.85 -6.33 15.41
N LEU A 19 0.98 -5.35 15.72
CA LEU A 19 -0.44 -5.60 15.90
C LEU A 19 -1.12 -6.09 14.61
N ALA A 20 -0.73 -5.51 13.46
CA ALA A 20 -1.17 -5.98 12.15
C ALA A 20 -0.78 -7.45 11.92
N GLY A 21 0.44 -7.83 12.28
CA GLY A 21 0.92 -9.21 12.23
C GLY A 21 0.11 -10.17 13.12
N LEU A 22 -0.33 -9.73 14.30
CA LEU A 22 -1.19 -10.54 15.18
C LEU A 22 -2.58 -10.83 14.58
N HIS A 23 -3.05 -9.96 13.68
CA HIS A 23 -4.31 -10.19 12.96
C HIS A 23 -4.15 -11.04 11.69
N PHE A 24 -2.93 -11.39 11.31
CA PHE A 24 -2.63 -12.21 10.15
C PHE A 24 -2.85 -13.70 10.46
N ASP A 25 -3.88 -14.29 9.86
CA ASP A 25 -4.24 -15.69 10.10
C ASP A 25 -3.76 -16.58 8.94
N LEU A 26 -2.72 -17.39 9.23
CA LEU A 26 -2.15 -18.35 8.28
C LEU A 26 -3.13 -19.48 7.91
N GLY A 27 -4.11 -19.78 8.77
CA GLY A 27 -5.11 -20.82 8.53
C GLY A 27 -6.02 -20.53 7.33
N VAL A 28 -6.26 -19.25 7.04
CA VAL A 28 -7.08 -18.80 5.90
C VAL A 28 -6.25 -18.40 4.68
N MET A 29 -4.92 -18.57 4.72
CA MET A 29 -3.99 -18.02 3.73
C MET A 29 -4.18 -18.58 2.31
N LYS A 30 -4.73 -19.78 2.15
CA LYS A 30 -5.04 -20.33 0.82
C LYS A 30 -6.03 -19.43 0.05
N ILE A 31 -7.12 -19.04 0.71
CA ILE A 31 -8.14 -18.17 0.10
C ILE A 31 -7.67 -16.72 0.13
N ALA A 32 -7.15 -16.27 1.28
CA ALA A 32 -6.68 -14.91 1.45
C ALA A 32 -5.53 -14.56 0.51
N GLY A 33 -4.66 -15.51 0.16
CA GLY A 33 -3.54 -15.32 -0.76
C GLY A 33 -4.00 -15.05 -2.21
N ILE A 34 -5.04 -15.74 -2.67
CA ILE A 34 -5.62 -15.46 -4.00
C ILE A 34 -6.21 -14.04 -4.02
N LEU A 35 -6.98 -13.70 -2.98
CA LEU A 35 -7.52 -12.35 -2.83
C LEU A 35 -6.42 -11.29 -2.72
N ALA A 36 -5.33 -11.60 -2.04
CA ALA A 36 -4.19 -10.70 -1.89
C ALA A 36 -3.56 -10.32 -3.23
N ILE A 37 -3.41 -11.30 -4.14
CA ILE A 37 -2.90 -11.08 -5.50
C ILE A 37 -3.89 -10.23 -6.30
N LEU A 38 -5.19 -10.54 -6.24
CA LEU A 38 -6.23 -9.75 -6.93
C LEU A 38 -6.27 -8.31 -6.45
N ILE A 39 -6.25 -8.10 -5.13
CA ILE A 39 -6.19 -6.78 -4.51
C ILE A 39 -4.91 -6.05 -4.93
N PHE A 40 -3.76 -6.73 -4.94
CA PHE A 40 -2.49 -6.14 -5.34
C PHE A 40 -2.54 -5.65 -6.79
N ILE A 41 -2.94 -6.50 -7.73
CA ILE A 41 -3.06 -6.15 -9.15
C ILE A 41 -4.07 -5.01 -9.32
N GLY A 42 -5.24 -5.09 -8.69
CA GLY A 42 -6.27 -4.05 -8.76
C GLY A 42 -5.77 -2.71 -8.24
N ARG A 43 -4.99 -2.70 -7.15
CA ARG A 43 -4.37 -1.48 -6.61
C ARG A 43 -3.31 -0.91 -7.54
N CYS A 44 -2.47 -1.76 -8.13
CA CYS A 44 -1.48 -1.33 -9.11
C CYS A 44 -2.17 -0.69 -10.32
N VAL A 45 -3.08 -1.41 -10.98
CA VAL A 45 -3.80 -0.92 -12.15
C VAL A 45 -4.57 0.36 -11.83
N GLY A 46 -5.29 0.39 -10.69
CA GLY A 46 -6.03 1.58 -10.25
C GLY A 46 -5.14 2.81 -10.05
N LYS A 47 -3.94 2.64 -9.48
CA LYS A 47 -2.98 3.74 -9.34
C LYS A 47 -2.39 4.17 -10.68
N PHE A 48 -2.09 3.25 -11.59
CA PHE A 48 -1.58 3.59 -12.92
C PHE A 48 -2.61 4.36 -13.75
N GLU A 49 -3.78 3.76 -13.95
CA GLU A 49 -4.83 4.34 -14.78
C GLU A 49 -5.44 5.58 -14.13
N GLY A 50 -5.72 5.54 -12.82
CA GLY A 50 -6.23 6.68 -12.07
C GLY A 50 -5.28 7.88 -12.12
N THR A 51 -3.97 7.64 -11.99
CA THR A 51 -2.96 8.71 -12.14
C THR A 51 -2.92 9.25 -13.56
N ARG A 52 -2.95 8.37 -14.57
CA ARG A 52 -2.89 8.79 -15.97
C ARG A 52 -4.10 9.62 -16.38
N ILE A 53 -5.30 9.19 -15.98
CA ILE A 53 -6.55 9.90 -16.21
C ILE A 53 -6.54 11.23 -15.45
N GLY A 54 -6.25 11.21 -14.15
CA GLY A 54 -6.22 12.41 -13.30
C GLY A 54 -5.21 13.45 -13.79
N ALA A 55 -4.00 13.01 -14.13
CA ALA A 55 -2.96 13.86 -14.70
C ALA A 55 -3.32 14.36 -16.10
N SER A 56 -4.15 13.64 -16.87
CA SER A 56 -4.66 14.12 -18.15
C SER A 56 -5.69 15.23 -17.98
N ILE A 57 -6.65 15.05 -17.07
CA ILE A 57 -7.68 16.04 -16.76
C ILE A 57 -7.05 17.32 -16.22
N SER A 58 -6.04 17.20 -15.36
CA SER A 58 -5.33 18.36 -14.78
C SER A 58 -4.27 18.98 -15.70
N HIS A 59 -4.12 18.50 -16.94
CA HIS A 59 -3.12 18.98 -17.90
C HIS A 59 -1.67 18.91 -17.37
N ALA A 60 -1.38 17.94 -16.49
CA ALA A 60 -0.06 17.79 -15.90
C ALA A 60 1.03 17.41 -16.94
N PRO A 61 2.32 17.65 -16.62
CA PRO A 61 3.44 17.29 -17.50
C PRO A 61 3.50 15.79 -17.82
N ARG A 62 4.10 15.43 -18.96
CA ARG A 62 4.22 14.04 -19.41
C ARG A 62 5.00 13.15 -18.43
N ILE A 63 5.96 13.71 -17.71
CA ILE A 63 6.75 13.02 -16.67
C ILE A 63 5.83 12.50 -15.56
N VAL A 64 4.90 13.36 -15.09
CA VAL A 64 3.91 13.04 -14.05
C VAL A 64 2.95 11.97 -14.55
N LYS A 65 2.39 12.13 -15.75
CA LYS A 65 1.47 11.16 -16.38
C LYS A 65 2.07 9.76 -16.48
N LYS A 66 3.38 9.65 -16.67
CA LYS A 66 4.08 8.39 -16.93
C LYS A 66 4.61 7.72 -15.66
N TYR A 67 5.11 8.50 -14.69
CA TYR A 67 5.87 7.93 -13.56
C TYR A 67 5.19 8.06 -12.20
N LEU A 68 4.24 8.99 -12.02
CA LEU A 68 3.59 9.20 -10.72
C LEU A 68 2.84 7.94 -10.22
N GLY A 69 2.26 7.14 -11.12
CA GLY A 69 1.57 5.91 -10.72
C GLY A 69 2.48 4.90 -10.00
N PHE A 70 3.74 4.79 -10.42
CA PHE A 70 4.76 3.97 -9.77
C PHE A 70 5.16 4.55 -8.40
N ALA A 71 5.33 5.88 -8.33
CA ALA A 71 5.71 6.58 -7.10
C ALA A 71 4.63 6.52 -6.01
N LEU A 72 3.36 6.33 -6.39
CA LEU A 72 2.23 6.23 -5.45
C LEU A 72 2.01 4.82 -4.88
N LEU A 73 2.75 3.80 -5.31
CA LEU A 73 2.59 2.43 -4.82
C LEU A 73 2.86 2.24 -3.31
N PRO A 74 3.86 2.91 -2.69
CA PRO A 74 4.16 2.78 -1.26
C PRO A 74 3.05 3.38 -0.35
N THR A 75 1.89 2.72 -0.26
CA THR A 75 0.76 3.17 0.58
C THR A 75 0.20 1.98 1.35
N VAL A 76 0.41 1.94 2.67
CA VAL A 76 0.15 0.71 3.44
C VAL A 76 -0.66 0.94 4.72
N GLY A 77 -0.22 1.84 5.61
CA GLY A 77 -0.75 1.91 6.98
C GLY A 77 -2.26 2.11 7.06
N VAL A 78 -2.80 3.02 6.25
CA VAL A 78 -4.24 3.34 6.28
C VAL A 78 -5.10 2.14 5.87
N ALA A 79 -4.71 1.39 4.83
CA ALA A 79 -5.47 0.25 4.35
C ALA A 79 -5.54 -0.88 5.40
N VAL A 80 -4.41 -1.15 6.07
CA VAL A 80 -4.34 -2.16 7.13
C VAL A 80 -5.16 -1.75 8.35
N GLY A 81 -5.05 -0.49 8.80
CA GLY A 81 -5.81 0.03 9.93
C GLY A 81 -7.32 -0.03 9.68
N LEU A 82 -7.77 0.37 8.49
CA LEU A 82 -9.18 0.30 8.11
C LEU A 82 -9.69 -1.15 8.02
N ALA A 83 -8.87 -2.10 7.56
CA ALA A 83 -9.25 -3.51 7.52
C ALA A 83 -9.47 -4.08 8.92
N ILE A 84 -8.57 -3.79 9.85
CA ILE A 84 -8.67 -4.24 11.25
C ILE A 84 -9.90 -3.61 11.91
N LEU A 85 -10.13 -2.31 11.69
CA LEU A 85 -11.32 -1.63 12.19
C LEU A 85 -12.61 -2.23 11.59
N ALA A 86 -12.64 -2.47 10.28
CA ALA A 86 -13.80 -3.06 9.62
C ALA A 86 -14.11 -4.48 10.13
N LYS A 87 -13.08 -5.27 10.46
CA LYS A 87 -13.25 -6.60 11.07
C LYS A 87 -13.98 -6.55 12.42
N GLN A 88 -13.89 -5.46 13.17
CA GLN A 88 -14.60 -5.30 14.44
C GLN A 88 -16.11 -5.04 14.24
N HIS A 89 -16.53 -4.67 13.04
CA HIS A 89 -17.93 -4.41 12.75
C HIS A 89 -18.72 -5.71 12.51
N PRO A 90 -19.90 -5.90 13.13
CA PRO A 90 -20.66 -7.15 13.04
C PRO A 90 -20.96 -7.64 11.61
N ALA A 91 -21.17 -6.69 10.68
CA ALA A 91 -21.40 -6.95 9.26
C ALA A 91 -20.29 -7.77 8.58
N PHE A 92 -19.06 -7.71 9.10
CA PHE A 92 -17.90 -8.41 8.53
C PHE A 92 -17.47 -9.63 9.36
N SER A 93 -18.22 -10.03 10.38
CA SER A 93 -17.86 -11.15 11.28
C SER A 93 -17.53 -12.46 10.53
N VAL A 94 -18.24 -12.75 9.44
CA VAL A 94 -18.04 -13.97 8.63
C VAL A 94 -16.76 -13.93 7.80
N ILE A 95 -16.44 -12.77 7.21
CA ILE A 95 -15.34 -12.64 6.24
C ILE A 95 -14.13 -11.88 6.80
N GLY A 96 -14.22 -11.35 8.02
CA GLY A 96 -13.27 -10.37 8.56
C GLY A 96 -11.84 -10.92 8.68
N ASN A 97 -11.68 -12.18 9.10
CA ASN A 97 -10.37 -12.83 9.14
C ASN A 97 -9.74 -12.98 7.75
N ILE A 98 -10.53 -13.43 6.77
CA ILE A 98 -10.09 -13.61 5.38
C ILE A 98 -9.73 -12.25 4.77
N MET A 99 -10.58 -11.25 4.97
CA MET A 99 -10.41 -9.89 4.48
C MET A 99 -9.13 -9.24 5.03
N VAL A 100 -8.94 -9.27 6.35
CA VAL A 100 -7.74 -8.69 6.98
C VAL A 100 -6.49 -9.41 6.52
N SER A 101 -6.49 -10.74 6.50
CA SER A 101 -5.34 -11.53 6.05
C SER A 101 -5.02 -11.28 4.58
N ALA A 102 -6.03 -11.12 3.72
CA ALA A 102 -5.84 -10.82 2.30
C ALA A 102 -5.25 -9.41 2.08
N ILE A 103 -5.75 -8.41 2.82
CA ILE A 103 -5.25 -7.03 2.74
C ILE A 103 -3.80 -6.96 3.25
N LEU A 104 -3.51 -7.61 4.37
CA LEU A 104 -2.15 -7.70 4.93
C LEU A 104 -1.20 -8.40 3.96
N ALA A 105 -1.59 -9.55 3.40
CA ALA A 105 -0.77 -10.26 2.41
C ALA A 105 -0.53 -9.42 1.16
N SER A 106 -1.55 -8.71 0.66
CA SER A 106 -1.42 -7.80 -0.49
C SER A 106 -0.45 -6.67 -0.20
N VAL A 107 -0.52 -6.11 1.00
CA VAL A 107 0.39 -5.08 1.50
C VAL A 107 1.83 -5.59 1.58
N ILE A 108 2.05 -6.80 2.11
CA ILE A 108 3.39 -7.41 2.19
C ILE A 108 3.98 -7.54 0.79
N ILE A 109 3.20 -8.03 -0.18
CA ILE A 109 3.63 -8.11 -1.59
C ILE A 109 3.97 -6.71 -2.12
N ASN A 110 3.11 -5.71 -1.84
CA ASN A 110 3.33 -4.35 -2.27
C ASN A 110 4.61 -3.75 -1.70
N GLU A 111 4.92 -3.94 -0.42
CA GLU A 111 6.14 -3.41 0.21
C GLU A 111 7.43 -4.01 -0.35
N LEU A 112 7.38 -5.24 -0.87
CA LEU A 112 8.53 -5.84 -1.57
C LEU A 112 8.75 -5.21 -2.95
N VAL A 113 7.67 -4.86 -3.66
CA VAL A 113 7.73 -4.40 -5.05
C VAL A 113 7.82 -2.87 -5.16
N ALA A 114 7.14 -2.14 -4.29
CA ALA A 114 6.97 -0.71 -4.37
C ALA A 114 8.28 0.10 -4.26
N PRO A 115 9.26 -0.23 -3.38
CA PRO A 115 10.53 0.49 -3.32
C PRO A 115 11.32 0.41 -4.63
N LEU A 116 11.29 -0.75 -5.30
CA LEU A 116 11.97 -0.94 -6.59
C LEU A 116 11.31 -0.09 -7.69
N LEU A 117 9.97 -0.07 -7.73
CA LEU A 117 9.21 0.70 -8.70
C LEU A 117 9.28 2.21 -8.43
N MET A 118 9.24 2.63 -7.16
CA MET A 118 9.43 4.02 -6.75
C MET A 118 10.82 4.51 -7.15
N LYS A 119 11.86 3.72 -6.86
CA LYS A 119 13.23 4.03 -7.29
C LYS A 119 13.26 4.20 -8.82
N TYR A 120 12.75 3.23 -9.57
CA TYR A 120 12.67 3.33 -11.03
C TYR A 120 11.94 4.60 -11.51
N ALA A 121 10.83 4.97 -10.87
CA ALA A 121 10.04 6.15 -11.19
C ALA A 121 10.85 7.43 -11.04
N ILE A 122 11.53 7.60 -9.91
CA ILE A 122 12.34 8.79 -9.59
C ILE A 122 13.53 8.89 -10.57
N PHE A 123 14.22 7.77 -10.84
CA PHE A 123 15.32 7.73 -11.83
C PHE A 123 14.85 8.13 -13.23
N LYS A 124 13.70 7.63 -13.67
CA LYS A 124 13.16 7.96 -14.99
C LYS A 124 12.47 9.31 -15.06
N ALA A 125 12.07 9.86 -13.92
CA ALA A 125 11.56 11.22 -13.80
C ALA A 125 12.69 12.27 -13.88
N GLY A 126 13.95 11.87 -13.67
CA GLY A 126 15.08 12.80 -13.55
C GLY A 126 15.12 13.51 -12.19
N GLU A 127 14.44 12.97 -11.19
CA GLU A 127 14.29 13.58 -9.85
C GLU A 127 15.29 13.02 -8.83
N THR A 128 16.30 12.27 -9.28
CA THR A 128 17.32 11.68 -8.41
C THR A 128 18.33 12.68 -7.86
N GLY A 129 18.32 13.93 -8.33
CA GLY A 129 19.27 14.96 -7.90
C GLY A 129 20.73 14.71 -8.28
N ILE A 130 20.99 13.69 -9.11
CA ILE A 130 22.31 13.38 -9.68
C ILE A 130 22.29 13.91 -11.11
N SER A 131 22.84 15.10 -11.31
CA SER A 131 23.12 15.74 -12.61
C SER A 131 24.29 15.06 -13.30
#